data_AF-A0A7S2N2P1-F1
#
_entry.id   AF-A0A7S2N2P1-F1
#
_cell.length_a   1.000
_cell.length_b   1.000
_cell.length_c   1.000
_cell.angle_alpha   90.00
_cell.angle_beta   90.00
_cell.angle_gamma   90.00
#
_symmetry.space_group_name_H-M   'P 1'
#
loop_
_entity.id
_entity.type
_entity.pdbx_description
1 polymer ?
#
loop_
_entity_poly.entity_id
_entity_poly.type
_entity_poly.pdbx_seq_one_letter_code
_entity_poly.pdbx_strand_id
1 'polypeptide(L)'
;KHWVQSHRDLPLILKCWGVAVNPEPVRQPLPFLRSRELPWQEGHAAHASIPEAGAFAKSVENVYARVCEDVLAVVPQVREMPATVGVVSGNSAGMLPEDPRLGDAVPGKVVIEVPVPVQVRGASADAAWDMSGVVEIASVHRLGYLSAAAFNLSFDACDSHGRRVKRTPAQTSFSLTCRALAAAISVHGDDRGLVLPPRLAPVQVVLIPVFRTPGRKIGCREADQGGVDGELQRWCEAAAAMLQASDGGGAALLGGWAAGCVRVRIDGRPNVAPAKKIQTWKPRGAPLLLFIHLGSSLSDAEVGKEGEVAEHAELRPAVVHVMARDSDTSRPVPGVLLPAEVANLARGELVGLHNRLLNRHR
;
A
#
# COMPACT_ATOMS: atom_id res chain seq x y z
N LYS A 1 2.67 -32.94 2.15
CA LYS A 1 2.87 -34.34 1.70
C LYS A 1 1.55 -35.03 1.34
N HIS A 2 0.55 -35.06 2.23
CA HIS A 2 -0.68 -35.81 1.98
C HIS A 2 -1.54 -35.28 0.82
N TRP A 3 -1.43 -33.99 0.50
CA TRP A 3 -2.22 -33.34 -0.55
C TRP A 3 -1.71 -33.52 -1.97
N VAL A 4 -0.46 -33.96 -2.16
CA VAL A 4 0.14 -34.11 -3.49
C VAL A 4 0.39 -35.59 -3.71
N GLN A 5 -0.44 -36.22 -4.55
CA GLN A 5 -0.37 -37.65 -4.87
C GLN A 5 -0.13 -37.89 -6.37
N SER A 6 -0.64 -37.02 -7.23
CA SER A 6 -0.56 -37.10 -8.69
C SER A 6 -0.23 -35.75 -9.32
N HIS A 7 0.16 -35.75 -10.59
CA HIS A 7 0.41 -34.53 -11.36
C HIS A 7 -0.79 -33.57 -11.42
N ARG A 8 -2.02 -34.05 -11.16
CA ARG A 8 -3.24 -33.24 -11.16
C ARG A 8 -3.39 -32.38 -9.91
N ASP A 9 -2.66 -32.72 -8.85
CA ASP A 9 -2.68 -31.96 -7.59
C ASP A 9 -1.72 -30.76 -7.63
N LEU A 10 -1.04 -30.55 -8.77
CA LEU A 10 -0.08 -29.49 -9.00
C LEU A 10 -0.58 -28.51 -10.07
N PRO A 11 -0.27 -27.21 -9.97
CA PRO A 11 0.48 -26.59 -8.87
C PRO A 11 -0.36 -26.47 -7.59
N LEU A 12 0.24 -26.78 -6.44
CA LEU A 12 -0.34 -26.53 -5.13
C LEU A 12 0.26 -25.26 -4.57
N ILE A 13 -0.54 -24.20 -4.44
CA ILE A 13 -0.09 -22.89 -3.96
C ILE A 13 -0.87 -22.55 -2.69
N LEU A 14 -0.14 -22.32 -1.60
CA LEU A 14 -0.72 -21.94 -0.31
C LEU A 14 -0.10 -20.64 0.16
N LYS A 15 -0.91 -19.80 0.81
CA LYS A 15 -0.49 -18.55 1.41
C LYS A 15 -1.21 -18.38 2.74
N CYS A 16 -0.50 -17.97 3.78
CA CYS A 16 -1.09 -17.58 5.05
C CYS A 16 -0.64 -16.19 5.47
N TRP A 17 -1.49 -15.55 6.27
CA TRP A 17 -1.14 -14.36 7.03
C TRP A 17 -0.95 -14.78 8.47
N GLY A 18 0.13 -14.32 9.10
CA GLY A 18 0.44 -14.71 10.46
C GLY A 18 1.50 -13.82 11.08
N VAL A 19 2.00 -14.28 12.23
CA VAL A 19 3.08 -13.62 12.96
C VAL A 19 4.20 -14.64 13.12
N ALA A 20 5.36 -14.34 12.53
CA ALA A 20 6.57 -15.09 12.82
C ALA A 20 7.19 -14.58 14.13
N VAL A 21 7.74 -15.49 14.93
CA VAL A 21 8.44 -15.15 16.17
C VAL A 21 9.91 -15.49 16.00
N ASN A 22 10.78 -14.50 16.15
CA ASN A 22 12.21 -14.73 16.25
C ASN A 22 12.53 -15.23 17.68
N PRO A 23 13.01 -16.46 17.85
CA PRO A 23 13.33 -16.99 19.17
C PRO A 23 14.57 -16.30 19.78
N GLU A 24 15.47 -15.78 18.95
CA GLU A 24 16.68 -15.10 19.41
C GLU A 24 16.38 -13.65 19.84
N PRO A 25 17.10 -13.12 20.85
CA PRO A 25 16.98 -11.72 21.25
C PRO A 25 17.29 -10.77 20.09
N VAL A 26 16.33 -9.92 19.75
CA VAL A 26 16.51 -8.89 18.73
C VAL A 26 17.40 -7.79 19.30
N ARG A 27 18.60 -7.64 18.73
CA ARG A 27 19.49 -6.52 19.04
C ARG A 27 18.89 -5.24 18.47
N GLN A 28 18.81 -4.19 19.30
CA GLN A 28 18.33 -2.86 18.92
C GLN A 28 16.96 -2.91 18.21
N PRO A 29 15.89 -3.29 18.93
CA PRO A 29 14.57 -3.42 18.35
C PRO A 29 14.09 -2.06 17.81
N LEU A 30 13.52 -2.11 16.61
CA LEU A 30 12.94 -0.96 15.93
C LEU A 30 11.56 -1.37 15.43
N PRO A 31 10.49 -0.61 15.76
CA PRO A 31 9.16 -0.90 15.26
C PRO A 31 9.16 -1.12 13.75
N PHE A 32 8.48 -2.18 13.31
CA PHE A 32 8.35 -2.63 11.91
C PHE A 32 9.62 -3.12 11.20
N LEU A 33 10.82 -2.66 11.59
CA LEU A 33 12.10 -3.06 10.99
C LEU A 33 12.70 -4.29 11.67
N ARG A 34 12.81 -4.24 12.99
CA ARG A 34 13.47 -5.25 13.83
C ARG A 34 12.62 -5.49 15.07
N SER A 35 11.73 -6.46 15.00
CA SER A 35 10.88 -6.88 16.10
C SER A 35 10.99 -8.38 16.35
N ARG A 36 10.71 -8.80 17.60
CA ARG A 36 10.68 -10.21 17.96
C ARG A 36 9.48 -10.92 17.32
N GLU A 37 8.35 -10.23 17.30
CA GLU A 37 7.15 -10.66 16.59
C GLU A 37 7.05 -9.89 15.28
N LEU A 38 6.94 -10.61 14.17
CA LEU A 38 6.94 -10.05 12.84
C LEU A 38 5.66 -10.46 12.10
N PRO A 39 4.67 -9.56 12.01
CA PRO A 39 3.55 -9.74 11.12
C PRO A 39 4.04 -9.88 9.68
N TRP A 40 3.66 -10.98 9.04
CA TRP A 40 4.07 -11.29 7.68
C TRP A 40 3.01 -12.09 6.95
N GLN A 41 3.20 -12.21 5.65
CA GLN A 41 2.63 -13.30 4.89
C GLN A 41 3.75 -14.19 4.39
N GLU A 42 3.48 -15.48 4.39
CA GLU A 42 4.32 -16.48 3.77
C GLU A 42 3.47 -17.30 2.81
N GLY A 43 4.08 -17.70 1.72
CA GLY A 43 3.49 -18.66 0.81
C GLY A 43 4.48 -19.70 0.36
N HIS A 44 3.93 -20.87 0.08
CA HIS A 44 4.66 -22.06 -0.32
C HIS A 44 3.93 -22.66 -1.51
N ALA A 45 4.68 -22.97 -2.56
CA ALA A 45 4.12 -23.61 -3.74
C ALA A 45 4.94 -24.84 -4.15
N ALA A 46 4.23 -25.86 -4.60
CA ALA A 46 4.78 -27.05 -5.22
C ALA A 46 4.35 -27.10 -6.70
N HIS A 47 5.30 -27.40 -7.58
CA HIS A 47 5.18 -27.34 -9.03
C HIS A 47 5.61 -28.67 -9.65
N ALA A 48 5.11 -28.99 -10.83
CA ALA A 48 5.47 -30.24 -11.50
C ALA A 48 6.91 -30.20 -12.05
N SER A 49 7.46 -29.02 -12.29
CA SER A 49 8.80 -28.83 -12.88
C SER A 49 9.51 -27.55 -12.41
N ILE A 50 10.83 -27.50 -12.60
CA ILE A 50 11.65 -26.29 -12.31
C ILE A 50 11.26 -25.09 -13.18
N PRO A 51 11.03 -25.22 -14.50
CA PRO A 51 10.62 -24.06 -15.31
C PRO A 51 9.32 -23.42 -14.81
N GLU A 52 8.34 -24.25 -14.42
CA GLU A 52 7.08 -23.77 -13.82
C GLU A 52 7.33 -23.05 -12.49
N ALA A 53 8.15 -23.63 -11.61
CA ALA A 53 8.55 -23.01 -10.36
C ALA A 53 9.27 -21.67 -10.57
N GLY A 54 10.15 -21.57 -11.56
CA GLY A 54 10.85 -20.35 -11.94
C GLY A 54 9.90 -19.27 -12.47
N ALA A 55 8.97 -19.65 -13.35
CA ALA A 55 7.95 -18.74 -13.87
C ALA A 55 7.03 -18.20 -12.75
N PHE A 56 6.62 -19.09 -11.83
CA PHE A 56 5.85 -18.68 -10.66
C PHE A 56 6.64 -17.74 -9.74
N ALA A 57 7.91 -18.06 -9.42
CA ALA A 57 8.76 -17.19 -8.63
C ALA A 57 8.89 -15.79 -9.24
N LYS A 58 9.08 -15.70 -10.57
CA LYS A 58 9.14 -14.42 -11.29
C LYS A 58 7.81 -13.66 -11.23
N SER A 59 6.68 -14.37 -11.28
CA SER A 59 5.36 -13.75 -11.13
C SER A 59 5.18 -13.12 -9.74
N VAL A 60 5.65 -13.78 -8.68
CA VAL A 60 5.58 -13.27 -7.30
C VAL A 60 6.53 -12.09 -7.10
N GLU A 61 7.74 -12.16 -7.66
CA GLU A 61 8.67 -11.03 -7.69
C GLU A 61 8.01 -9.78 -8.30
N ASN A 62 7.36 -9.94 -9.46
CA ASN A 62 6.65 -8.85 -10.11
C ASN A 62 5.50 -8.30 -9.25
N VAL A 63 4.78 -9.16 -8.52
CA VAL A 63 3.72 -8.72 -7.58
C VAL A 63 4.31 -7.85 -6.47
N TYR A 64 5.41 -8.26 -5.85
CA TYR A 64 6.04 -7.49 -4.79
C TYR A 64 6.68 -6.19 -5.30
N ALA A 65 7.31 -6.20 -6.48
CA ALA A 65 7.80 -4.98 -7.12
C ALA A 65 6.65 -3.98 -7.35
N ARG A 66 5.50 -4.48 -7.82
CA ARG A 66 4.29 -3.66 -7.95
C ARG A 66 3.75 -3.18 -6.62
N VAL A 67 3.81 -3.96 -5.54
CA VAL A 67 3.43 -3.47 -4.19
C VAL A 67 4.29 -2.26 -3.81
N CYS A 68 5.59 -2.27 -4.12
CA CYS A 68 6.48 -1.14 -3.87
C CYS A 68 6.02 0.11 -4.61
N GLU A 69 5.85 0.01 -5.93
CA GLU A 69 5.53 1.18 -6.75
C GLU A 69 4.07 1.62 -6.63
N ASP A 70 3.11 0.67 -6.73
CA ASP A 70 1.67 0.94 -6.79
C ASP A 70 1.07 1.26 -5.41
N VAL A 71 1.62 0.69 -4.32
CA VAL A 71 1.04 0.83 -2.98
C VAL A 71 1.89 1.72 -2.08
N LEU A 72 3.21 1.48 -2.07
CA LEU A 72 4.14 2.19 -1.19
C LEU A 72 4.76 3.43 -1.83
N ALA A 73 4.56 3.64 -3.13
CA ALA A 73 5.19 4.72 -3.90
C ALA A 73 6.72 4.76 -3.71
N VAL A 74 7.38 3.60 -3.68
CA VAL A 74 8.84 3.45 -3.58
C VAL A 74 9.36 2.58 -4.72
N VAL A 75 10.59 2.83 -5.13
CA VAL A 75 11.34 2.10 -6.15
C VAL A 75 12.01 0.88 -5.53
N PRO A 76 11.65 -0.34 -5.97
CA PRO A 76 12.33 -1.55 -5.52
C PRO A 76 13.67 -1.74 -6.23
N GLN A 77 14.66 -2.25 -5.51
CA GLN A 77 15.85 -2.88 -6.06
C GLN A 77 15.68 -4.40 -5.97
N VAL A 78 15.76 -5.06 -7.11
CA VAL A 78 15.67 -6.53 -7.18
C VAL A 78 17.08 -7.08 -7.24
N ARG A 79 17.43 -7.92 -6.26
CA ARG A 79 18.75 -8.53 -6.16
C ARG A 79 18.63 -10.05 -6.18
N GLU A 80 19.29 -10.67 -7.16
CA GLU A 80 19.49 -12.11 -7.15
C GLU A 80 20.62 -12.48 -6.18
N MET A 81 20.35 -13.45 -5.32
CA MET A 81 21.30 -13.98 -4.37
C MET A 81 21.47 -15.48 -4.63
N PRO A 82 22.72 -15.97 -4.76
CA PRO A 82 22.96 -17.41 -4.85
C PRO A 82 22.41 -18.09 -3.59
N ALA A 83 22.02 -19.36 -3.67
CA ALA A 83 21.66 -20.08 -2.46
C ALA A 83 22.83 -20.06 -1.49
N THR A 84 22.61 -19.42 -0.34
CA THR A 84 23.45 -19.66 0.83
C THR A 84 23.09 -21.06 1.31
N VAL A 85 23.91 -22.05 0.95
CA VAL A 85 23.86 -23.38 1.56
C VAL A 85 24.33 -23.21 3.00
N GLY A 86 23.38 -22.90 3.88
CA GLY A 86 23.61 -22.66 5.30
C GLY A 86 23.07 -23.81 6.11
N VAL A 87 23.96 -24.73 6.47
CA VAL A 87 24.04 -25.39 7.78
C VAL A 87 22.70 -25.85 8.35
N VAL A 88 22.30 -27.08 7.99
CA VAL A 88 21.65 -27.93 8.98
C VAL A 88 22.69 -28.14 10.08
N SER A 89 22.55 -27.44 11.21
CA SER A 89 23.42 -27.64 12.38
C SER A 89 23.16 -29.04 12.93
N GLY A 90 23.93 -30.00 12.44
CA GLY A 90 23.83 -31.40 12.78
C GLY A 90 24.64 -32.21 11.77
N ASN A 91 25.93 -32.37 12.06
CA ASN A 91 26.88 -33.30 11.43
C ASN A 91 26.40 -33.92 10.11
N SER A 92 26.50 -33.15 9.03
CA SER A 92 26.30 -33.65 7.67
C SER A 92 27.29 -32.96 6.73
N ALA A 93 28.58 -33.02 7.10
CA ALA A 93 29.64 -32.84 6.12
C ALA A 93 29.55 -34.03 5.15
N GLY A 94 28.93 -33.80 3.99
CA GLY A 94 28.79 -34.80 2.93
C GLY A 94 27.36 -35.07 2.49
N MET A 95 26.68 -34.07 1.91
CA MET A 95 25.57 -34.33 0.98
C MET A 95 25.46 -33.16 -0.02
N LEU A 96 26.40 -33.10 -0.95
CA LEU A 96 25.98 -32.98 -2.34
C LEU A 96 26.53 -34.24 -3.01
N PRO A 97 25.75 -35.33 -3.10
CA PRO A 97 25.95 -36.23 -4.21
C PRO A 97 25.63 -35.41 -5.47
N GLU A 98 26.34 -35.67 -6.55
CA GLU A 98 25.79 -35.49 -7.89
C GLU A 98 24.52 -36.35 -7.98
N ASP A 99 23.43 -35.89 -7.40
CA ASP A 99 22.16 -36.59 -7.43
C ASP A 99 21.52 -36.27 -8.78
N PRO A 100 21.43 -37.22 -9.72
CA PRO A 100 20.80 -36.99 -11.02
C PRO A 100 19.31 -36.64 -10.90
N ARG A 101 18.71 -36.72 -9.70
CA ARG A 101 17.36 -36.21 -9.39
C ARG A 101 17.31 -34.69 -9.16
N LEU A 102 18.44 -34.01 -8.97
CA LEU A 102 18.49 -32.58 -8.64
C LEU A 102 18.44 -31.64 -9.86
N GLY A 103 18.83 -32.11 -11.05
CA GLY A 103 18.82 -31.33 -12.30
C GLY A 103 19.65 -30.04 -12.27
N ASP A 104 19.67 -29.29 -13.39
CA ASP A 104 20.45 -28.06 -13.57
C ASP A 104 19.98 -26.83 -12.75
N ALA A 105 19.06 -27.02 -11.81
CA ALA A 105 18.39 -25.92 -11.12
C ALA A 105 19.15 -25.51 -9.87
N VAL A 106 20.00 -24.48 -9.98
CA VAL A 106 20.71 -23.91 -8.83
C VAL A 106 19.68 -23.28 -7.87
N PRO A 107 19.56 -23.76 -6.62
CA PRO A 107 18.74 -23.11 -5.61
C PRO A 107 19.17 -21.64 -5.47
N GLY A 108 18.23 -20.75 -5.18
CA GLY A 108 18.54 -19.33 -5.07
C GLY A 108 17.41 -18.53 -4.45
N LYS A 109 17.68 -17.27 -4.11
CA LYS A 109 16.64 -16.34 -3.69
C LYS A 109 16.75 -15.04 -4.45
N VAL A 110 15.60 -14.43 -4.70
CA VAL A 110 15.49 -13.04 -5.11
C VAL A 110 15.03 -12.26 -3.90
N VAL A 111 15.71 -11.16 -3.64
CA VAL A 111 15.38 -10.22 -2.57
C VAL A 111 14.90 -8.92 -3.20
N ILE A 112 13.87 -8.33 -2.60
CA ILE A 112 13.35 -7.03 -2.98
C ILE A 112 13.67 -6.06 -1.85
N GLU A 113 14.53 -5.11 -2.19
CA GLU A 113 15.10 -4.14 -1.27
C GLU A 113 14.57 -2.75 -1.63
N VAL A 114 14.38 -1.89 -0.63
CA VAL A 114 14.03 -0.49 -0.83
C VAL A 114 15.15 0.38 -0.29
N PRO A 115 15.81 1.19 -1.12
CA PRO A 115 16.76 2.19 -0.66
C PRO A 115 16.07 3.22 0.23
N VAL A 116 16.65 3.49 1.40
CA VAL A 116 16.15 4.49 2.33
C VAL A 116 17.15 5.65 2.35
N PRO A 117 16.71 6.90 2.15
CA PRO A 117 17.60 8.04 2.15
C PRO A 117 18.34 8.17 3.50
N VAL A 118 19.66 8.41 3.43
CA VAL A 118 20.59 8.50 4.58
C VAL A 118 20.31 9.71 5.49
N GLN A 119 19.27 10.50 5.22
CA GLN A 119 19.01 11.79 5.86
C GLN A 119 18.51 11.74 7.30
N VAL A 120 18.40 10.55 7.91
CA VAL A 120 18.36 10.44 9.37
C VAL A 120 19.81 10.38 9.88
N ARG A 121 20.58 11.47 9.77
CA ARG A 121 21.93 11.51 10.38
C ARG A 121 21.87 12.01 11.82
N GLY A 122 21.88 11.05 12.72
CA GLY A 122 22.27 11.18 14.12
C GLY A 122 22.84 9.83 14.56
N ALA A 123 23.73 9.80 15.55
CA ALA A 123 24.42 8.58 16.00
C ALA A 123 23.49 7.41 16.40
N SER A 124 22.17 7.64 16.58
CA SER A 124 21.17 6.61 16.83
C SER A 124 20.59 5.95 15.57
N ALA A 125 20.67 6.60 14.41
CA ALA A 125 20.16 6.09 13.15
C ALA A 125 21.16 5.18 12.45
N ASP A 126 22.47 5.43 12.60
CA ASP A 126 23.52 4.53 12.10
C ASP A 126 23.50 3.16 12.84
N ALA A 127 22.98 3.13 14.07
CA ALA A 127 22.72 1.89 14.82
C ALA A 127 21.39 1.21 14.45
N ALA A 128 20.53 1.87 13.68
CA ALA A 128 19.18 1.42 13.39
C ALA A 128 19.09 0.56 12.11
N TRP A 129 19.88 0.94 11.12
CA TRP A 129 19.95 0.29 9.81
C TRP A 129 21.17 -0.64 9.78
N ASP A 130 21.21 -1.62 8.89
CA ASP A 130 22.36 -2.52 8.69
C ASP A 130 23.59 -1.81 8.06
N MET A 131 23.75 -0.50 8.30
CA MET A 131 24.70 0.40 7.66
C MET A 131 24.63 0.46 6.11
N SER A 132 23.74 -0.29 5.46
CA SER A 132 23.68 -0.39 3.99
C SER A 132 22.80 0.68 3.33
N GLY A 133 21.88 1.29 4.10
CA GLY A 133 20.90 2.22 3.56
C GLY A 133 19.80 1.55 2.72
N VAL A 134 19.62 0.23 2.81
CA VAL A 134 18.53 -0.49 2.15
C VAL A 134 17.72 -1.33 3.14
N VAL A 135 16.46 -1.63 2.79
CA VAL A 135 15.57 -2.48 3.57
C VAL A 135 15.06 -3.63 2.73
N GLU A 136 15.43 -4.87 3.07
CA GLU A 136 14.79 -6.08 2.53
C GLU A 136 13.36 -6.17 3.05
N ILE A 137 12.38 -6.00 2.15
CA ILE A 137 10.95 -6.02 2.48
C ILE A 137 10.28 -7.34 2.10
N ALA A 138 10.79 -8.03 1.08
CA ALA A 138 10.24 -9.26 0.56
C ALA A 138 11.33 -10.18 -0.01
N SER A 139 11.05 -11.48 -0.01
CA SER A 139 11.93 -12.50 -0.58
C SER A 139 11.12 -13.53 -1.37
N VAL A 140 11.72 -14.06 -2.43
CA VAL A 140 11.20 -15.17 -3.22
C VAL A 140 12.30 -16.21 -3.38
N HIS A 141 12.07 -17.41 -2.89
CA HIS A 141 13.02 -18.51 -2.88
C HIS A 141 12.66 -19.54 -3.94
N ARG A 142 13.64 -19.91 -4.76
CA ARG A 142 13.62 -21.08 -5.64
C ARG A 142 14.30 -22.22 -4.88
N LEU A 143 13.49 -23.06 -4.24
CA LEU A 143 13.97 -24.14 -3.36
C LEU A 143 14.38 -25.39 -4.16
N GLY A 144 14.05 -25.44 -5.45
CA GLY A 144 14.28 -26.61 -6.30
C GLY A 144 13.57 -27.84 -5.74
N TYR A 145 14.25 -28.98 -5.76
CA TYR A 145 13.72 -30.24 -5.23
C TYR A 145 14.16 -30.53 -3.78
N LEU A 146 15.06 -29.73 -3.21
CA LEU A 146 15.75 -30.04 -1.94
C LEU A 146 14.78 -30.20 -0.77
N SER A 147 13.89 -29.23 -0.56
CA SER A 147 12.93 -29.27 0.54
C SER A 147 11.94 -30.44 0.35
N ALA A 148 11.42 -30.64 -0.86
CA ALA A 148 10.49 -31.72 -1.17
C ALA A 148 11.12 -33.10 -0.96
N ALA A 149 12.38 -33.25 -1.36
CA ALA A 149 13.16 -34.47 -1.15
C ALA A 149 13.37 -34.74 0.35
N ALA A 150 13.74 -33.73 1.15
CA ALA A 150 13.91 -33.86 2.59
C ALA A 150 12.63 -34.35 3.31
N PHE A 151 11.45 -33.94 2.82
CA PHE A 151 10.15 -34.37 3.34
C PHE A 151 9.57 -35.63 2.65
N ASN A 152 10.35 -36.30 1.78
CA ASN A 152 9.92 -37.46 1.00
C ASN A 152 8.59 -37.22 0.25
N LEU A 153 8.49 -36.07 -0.41
CA LEU A 153 7.30 -35.63 -1.14
C LEU A 153 7.45 -36.06 -2.61
N SER A 154 6.48 -36.79 -3.14
CA SER A 154 6.49 -37.27 -4.52
C SER A 154 5.07 -37.38 -5.07
N PHE A 155 4.93 -37.34 -6.39
CA PHE A 155 3.67 -37.49 -7.10
C PHE A 155 3.78 -38.46 -8.27
N ASP A 156 2.66 -39.06 -8.64
CA ASP A 156 2.54 -39.91 -9.83
C ASP A 156 2.48 -39.07 -11.12
N ALA A 157 3.37 -39.38 -12.05
CA ALA A 157 3.43 -38.83 -13.39
C ALA A 157 3.58 -39.94 -14.43
N CYS A 158 3.48 -39.60 -15.71
CA CYS A 158 3.86 -40.48 -16.82
C CYS A 158 5.18 -40.01 -17.44
N ASP A 159 6.04 -40.94 -17.84
CA ASP A 159 7.18 -40.63 -18.70
C ASP A 159 6.75 -40.42 -20.16
N SER A 160 7.70 -40.11 -21.04
CA SER A 160 7.46 -39.92 -22.47
C SER A 160 6.89 -41.15 -23.19
N HIS A 161 6.98 -42.34 -22.58
CA HIS A 161 6.47 -43.60 -23.10
C HIS A 161 5.16 -44.03 -22.41
N GLY A 162 4.55 -43.14 -21.61
CA GLY A 162 3.30 -43.41 -20.90
C GLY A 162 3.43 -44.30 -19.66
N ARG A 163 4.66 -44.63 -19.23
CA ARG A 163 4.88 -45.45 -18.02
C ARG A 163 4.73 -44.60 -16.78
N ARG A 164 4.06 -45.13 -15.76
CA ARG A 164 3.90 -44.45 -14.46
C ARG A 164 5.24 -44.36 -13.75
N VAL A 165 5.61 -43.15 -13.34
CA VAL A 165 6.83 -42.83 -12.61
C VAL A 165 6.51 -41.91 -11.43
N LYS A 166 7.29 -42.04 -10.34
CA LYS A 166 7.25 -41.08 -9.23
C LYS A 166 8.21 -39.93 -9.51
N ARG A 167 7.76 -38.70 -9.29
CA ARG A 167 8.58 -37.48 -9.40
C ARG A 167 8.51 -36.65 -8.13
N THR A 168 9.59 -35.95 -7.82
CA THR A 168 9.65 -34.97 -6.73
C THR A 168 9.21 -33.61 -7.29
N PRO A 169 8.27 -32.89 -6.64
CA PRO A 169 7.87 -31.59 -7.14
C PRO A 169 8.91 -30.53 -6.82
N ALA A 170 9.06 -29.56 -7.71
CA ALA A 170 9.86 -28.37 -7.46
C ALA A 170 9.11 -27.44 -6.49
N GLN A 171 9.82 -26.76 -5.59
CA GLN A 171 9.20 -25.87 -4.62
C GLN A 171 9.71 -24.43 -4.72
N THR A 172 8.82 -23.52 -4.37
CA THR A 172 9.12 -22.10 -4.14
C THR A 172 8.49 -21.66 -2.83
N SER A 173 9.16 -20.77 -2.11
CA SER A 173 8.55 -20.04 -1.00
C SER A 173 8.70 -18.54 -1.22
N PHE A 174 7.81 -17.76 -0.63
CA PHE A 174 7.81 -16.30 -0.80
C PHE A 174 7.27 -15.63 0.44
N SER A 175 7.82 -14.46 0.78
CA SER A 175 7.41 -13.72 1.96
C SER A 175 7.43 -12.20 1.74
N LEU A 176 6.58 -11.51 2.48
CA LEU A 176 6.50 -10.04 2.57
C LEU A 176 6.20 -9.72 4.03
N THR A 177 6.92 -8.77 4.60
CA THR A 177 6.85 -8.46 6.03
C THR A 177 6.38 -7.04 6.27
N CYS A 178 6.08 -6.69 7.53
CA CYS A 178 5.76 -5.32 7.92
C CYS A 178 6.91 -4.31 7.68
N ARG A 179 8.11 -4.77 7.31
CA ARG A 179 9.21 -3.90 6.85
C ARG A 179 8.82 -3.07 5.63
N ALA A 180 7.87 -3.53 4.82
CA ALA A 180 7.27 -2.73 3.75
C ALA A 180 6.69 -1.41 4.26
N LEU A 181 6.00 -1.43 5.41
CA LEU A 181 5.48 -0.22 6.05
C LEU A 181 6.61 0.65 6.58
N ALA A 182 7.63 0.04 7.18
CA ALA A 182 8.81 0.77 7.65
C ALA A 182 9.51 1.51 6.51
N ALA A 183 9.72 0.85 5.38
CA ALA A 183 10.32 1.44 4.19
C ALA A 183 9.52 2.67 3.71
N ALA A 184 8.19 2.55 3.61
CA ALA A 184 7.35 3.69 3.22
C ALA A 184 7.43 4.86 4.21
N ILE A 185 7.43 4.59 5.52
CA ILE A 185 7.56 5.62 6.56
C ILE A 185 8.92 6.30 6.46
N SER A 186 10.00 5.53 6.28
CA SER A 186 11.36 6.05 6.26
C SER A 186 11.72 6.78 4.98
N VAL A 187 11.13 6.40 3.84
CA VAL A 187 11.33 7.11 2.56
C VAL A 187 10.53 8.41 2.52
N HIS A 188 9.26 8.39 2.93
CA HIS A 188 8.35 9.53 2.70
C HIS A 188 8.22 10.47 3.89
N GLY A 189 8.45 9.98 5.11
CA GLY A 189 8.30 10.75 6.34
C GLY A 189 9.11 12.05 6.35
N ASP A 190 8.56 13.08 6.97
CA ASP A 190 9.21 14.40 7.09
C ASP A 190 9.13 14.92 8.53
N ASP A 191 9.73 16.09 8.79
CA ASP A 191 9.75 16.73 10.13
C ASP A 191 8.35 17.08 10.67
N ARG A 192 7.31 17.00 9.81
CA ARG A 192 5.91 17.27 10.17
C ARG A 192 5.15 15.97 10.49
N GLY A 193 5.79 14.80 10.37
CA GLY A 193 5.25 13.50 10.72
C GLY A 193 5.10 12.56 9.52
N LEU A 194 4.11 11.67 9.57
CA LEU A 194 3.90 10.67 8.53
C LEU A 194 3.51 11.33 7.20
N VAL A 195 4.03 10.81 6.10
CA VAL A 195 3.58 11.08 4.73
C VAL A 195 3.20 9.73 4.14
N LEU A 196 1.91 9.41 4.11
CA LEU A 196 1.47 8.10 3.62
C LEU A 196 1.14 8.19 2.14
N PRO A 197 1.67 7.26 1.32
CA PRO A 197 1.19 7.05 -0.04
C PRO A 197 -0.33 6.89 -0.05
N PRO A 198 -1.04 7.49 -1.02
CA PRO A 198 -2.50 7.44 -1.09
C PRO A 198 -3.10 6.03 -1.01
N ARG A 199 -2.47 5.02 -1.60
CA ARG A 199 -2.95 3.64 -1.52
C ARG A 199 -2.79 3.02 -0.13
N LEU A 200 -1.74 3.38 0.59
CA LEU A 200 -1.44 2.91 1.94
C LEU A 200 -2.27 3.63 3.01
N ALA A 201 -2.61 4.91 2.80
CA ALA A 201 -3.21 5.77 3.82
C ALA A 201 -4.60 5.29 4.29
N PRO A 202 -4.84 5.03 5.59
CA PRO A 202 -6.16 4.62 6.09
C PRO A 202 -7.28 5.62 5.78
N VAL A 203 -6.95 6.92 5.78
CA VAL A 203 -7.82 8.00 5.32
C VAL A 203 -7.07 8.72 4.21
N GLN A 204 -7.66 8.77 3.02
CA GLN A 204 -7.08 9.37 1.82
C GLN A 204 -7.43 10.85 1.69
N VAL A 205 -8.69 11.19 1.98
CA VAL A 205 -9.21 12.55 1.87
C VAL A 205 -9.91 12.93 3.17
N VAL A 206 -9.58 14.11 3.69
CA VAL A 206 -10.30 14.71 4.81
C VAL A 206 -11.06 15.93 4.30
N LEU A 207 -12.39 15.88 4.37
CA LEU A 207 -13.25 17.03 4.10
C LEU A 207 -13.35 17.87 5.37
N ILE A 208 -12.96 19.13 5.28
CA ILE A 208 -12.98 20.10 6.37
C ILE A 208 -13.99 21.18 6.02
N PRO A 209 -15.24 21.09 6.53
CA PRO A 209 -16.18 22.19 6.42
C PRO A 209 -15.63 23.41 7.18
N VAL A 210 -15.60 24.55 6.50
CA VAL A 210 -15.21 25.83 7.09
C VAL A 210 -16.45 26.65 7.38
N PHE A 211 -16.94 26.50 8.61
CA PHE A 211 -18.08 27.25 9.12
C PHE A 211 -17.76 28.74 9.22
N ARG A 212 -18.76 29.59 8.97
CA ARG A 212 -18.62 31.03 9.21
C ARG A 212 -18.65 31.25 10.70
N THR A 213 -17.60 31.85 11.27
CA THR A 213 -17.66 32.35 12.64
C THR A 213 -18.51 33.62 12.65
N PRO A 214 -19.71 33.65 13.26
CA PRO A 214 -20.35 34.91 13.56
C PRO A 214 -19.47 35.63 14.59
N GLY A 215 -19.40 36.96 14.52
CA GLY A 215 -18.57 37.78 15.39
C GLY A 215 -18.57 37.29 16.85
N ARG A 216 -17.36 37.04 17.36
CA ARG A 216 -17.04 36.55 18.70
C ARG A 216 -17.92 37.19 19.78
N LYS A 217 -18.95 36.48 20.25
CA LYS A 217 -19.45 36.60 21.63
C LYS A 217 -19.37 35.22 22.27
N ILE A 218 -18.50 35.14 23.27
CA ILE A 218 -18.38 34.01 24.18
C ILE A 218 -19.69 33.95 24.97
N GLY A 219 -20.49 32.93 24.73
CA GLY A 219 -21.74 32.69 25.46
C GLY A 219 -22.83 32.11 24.57
N CYS A 220 -22.97 30.78 24.63
CA CYS A 220 -24.18 29.98 24.40
C CYS A 220 -25.05 30.25 23.16
N ARG A 221 -25.28 29.21 22.33
CA ARG A 221 -26.54 28.46 22.32
C ARG A 221 -26.56 27.37 21.26
N GLU A 222 -27.48 26.44 21.48
CA GLU A 222 -27.73 25.20 20.75
C GLU A 222 -27.79 25.39 19.23
N ALA A 223 -27.11 24.47 18.54
CA ALA A 223 -27.55 23.78 17.33
C ALA A 223 -28.70 24.44 16.54
N ASP A 224 -28.39 25.46 15.75
CA ASP A 224 -29.25 25.90 14.65
C ASP A 224 -29.11 24.88 13.50
N GLN A 225 -29.72 23.70 13.67
CA GLN A 225 -29.66 22.55 12.74
C GLN A 225 -30.34 22.83 11.38
N GLY A 226 -30.95 24.00 11.19
CA GLY A 226 -31.62 24.40 9.95
C GLY A 226 -30.83 25.37 9.04
N GLY A 227 -29.64 25.82 9.44
CA GLY A 227 -28.90 26.89 8.75
C GLY A 227 -27.85 26.43 7.71
N VAL A 228 -27.03 27.41 7.26
CA VAL A 228 -25.89 27.24 6.32
C VAL A 228 -24.91 26.15 6.76
N ASP A 229 -24.74 25.96 8.07
CA ASP A 229 -23.85 24.94 8.62
C ASP A 229 -24.39 23.52 8.40
N GLY A 230 -25.72 23.34 8.49
CA GLY A 230 -26.38 22.07 8.15
C GLY A 230 -26.32 21.76 6.66
N GLU A 231 -26.43 22.77 5.81
CA GLU A 231 -26.23 22.65 4.37
C GLU A 231 -24.79 22.27 4.01
N LEU A 232 -23.79 22.92 4.63
CA LEU A 232 -22.37 22.61 4.43
C LEU A 232 -22.03 21.18 4.87
N GLN A 233 -22.67 20.71 5.94
CA GLN A 233 -22.54 19.33 6.38
C GLN A 233 -23.13 18.35 5.35
N ARG A 234 -24.35 18.58 4.85
CA ARG A 234 -24.96 17.78 3.77
C ARG A 234 -24.13 17.80 2.49
N TRP A 235 -23.55 18.95 2.15
CA TRP A 235 -22.66 19.10 1.01
C TRP A 235 -21.42 18.19 1.16
N CYS A 236 -20.77 18.22 2.33
CA CYS A 236 -19.62 17.35 2.62
C CYS A 236 -20.01 15.87 2.58
N GLU A 237 -21.19 15.50 3.08
CA GLU A 237 -21.71 14.13 3.04
C GLU A 237 -21.96 13.66 1.61
N ALA A 238 -22.56 14.50 0.76
CA ALA A 238 -22.73 14.22 -0.66
C ALA A 238 -21.38 14.02 -1.36
N ALA A 239 -20.40 14.91 -1.13
CA ALA A 239 -19.07 14.79 -1.71
C ALA A 239 -18.35 13.51 -1.23
N ALA A 240 -18.49 13.16 0.06
CA ALA A 240 -17.95 11.92 0.61
C ALA A 240 -18.59 10.68 -0.03
N ALA A 241 -19.91 10.68 -0.23
CA ALA A 241 -20.62 9.59 -0.91
C ALA A 241 -20.14 9.40 -2.35
N MET A 242 -19.96 10.50 -3.11
CA MET A 242 -19.43 10.45 -4.49
C MET A 242 -17.99 9.92 -4.55
N LEU A 243 -17.16 10.28 -3.57
CA LEU A 243 -15.79 9.76 -3.45
C LEU A 243 -15.76 8.26 -3.06
N GLN A 244 -16.70 7.84 -2.23
CA GLN A 244 -16.83 6.45 -1.80
C GLN A 244 -17.49 5.56 -2.86
N ALA A 245 -18.28 6.13 -3.75
CA ALA A 245 -18.78 5.42 -4.92
C ALA A 245 -17.60 4.97 -5.81
N SER A 246 -17.68 3.73 -6.32
CA SER A 246 -16.72 3.25 -7.32
C SER A 246 -17.22 3.66 -8.70
N ASP A 247 -16.49 4.53 -9.39
CA ASP A 247 -16.80 4.85 -10.78
C ASP A 247 -16.30 3.70 -11.66
N GLY A 248 -17.19 2.75 -11.99
CA GLY A 248 -16.90 1.62 -12.87
C GLY A 248 -16.41 2.01 -14.27
N GLY A 249 -16.51 3.29 -14.65
CA GLY A 249 -16.08 3.83 -15.95
C GLY A 249 -14.75 4.62 -15.95
N GLY A 250 -14.19 5.00 -14.79
CA GLY A 250 -13.04 5.92 -14.72
C GLY A 250 -11.64 5.27 -14.72
N ALA A 251 -11.58 3.94 -14.71
CA ALA A 251 -10.34 3.18 -14.49
C ALA A 251 -9.24 3.44 -15.54
N ALA A 252 -9.61 3.88 -16.75
CA ALA A 252 -8.68 4.08 -17.86
C ALA A 252 -7.86 5.40 -17.77
N LEU A 253 -8.36 6.46 -17.13
CA LEU A 253 -7.73 7.79 -17.15
C LEU A 253 -6.92 8.14 -15.89
N LEU A 254 -7.24 7.56 -14.72
CA LEU A 254 -6.65 7.92 -13.43
C LEU A 254 -5.78 6.80 -12.82
N GLY A 255 -5.12 6.02 -13.67
CA GLY A 255 -4.27 4.92 -13.24
C GLY A 255 -5.04 3.91 -12.40
N GLY A 256 -6.20 3.40 -12.86
CA GLY A 256 -6.93 2.25 -12.33
C GLY A 256 -7.49 2.32 -10.90
N TRP A 257 -6.67 2.65 -9.91
CA TRP A 257 -6.99 2.52 -8.49
C TRP A 257 -7.65 3.73 -7.87
N ALA A 258 -7.35 4.93 -8.36
CA ALA A 258 -8.00 6.15 -7.88
C ALA A 258 -9.43 6.29 -8.40
N ALA A 259 -9.82 5.49 -9.42
CA ALA A 259 -11.20 5.34 -9.87
C ALA A 259 -12.05 4.46 -8.93
N GLY A 260 -11.43 3.71 -8.02
CA GLY A 260 -12.11 2.91 -7.01
C GLY A 260 -12.65 3.73 -5.84
N CYS A 261 -13.21 3.07 -4.83
CA CYS A 261 -13.68 3.71 -3.60
C CYS A 261 -12.55 4.47 -2.88
N VAL A 262 -12.77 5.77 -2.60
CA VAL A 262 -11.84 6.60 -1.83
C VAL A 262 -12.21 6.58 -0.35
N ARG A 263 -11.21 6.41 0.52
CA ARG A 263 -11.38 6.43 1.97
C ARG A 263 -11.45 7.87 2.48
N VAL A 264 -12.67 8.37 2.69
CA VAL A 264 -12.93 9.76 3.10
C VAL A 264 -13.27 9.86 4.58
N ARG A 265 -12.87 10.97 5.20
CA ARG A 265 -13.32 11.37 6.54
C ARG A 265 -13.81 12.82 6.51
N ILE A 266 -14.95 13.10 7.13
CA ILE A 266 -15.41 14.48 7.38
C ILE A 266 -14.94 14.89 8.79
N ASP A 267 -14.21 16.00 8.89
CA ASP A 267 -13.87 16.65 10.16
C ASP A 267 -14.77 17.87 10.40
N GLY A 268 -16.02 17.57 10.75
CA GLY A 268 -17.07 18.55 11.04
C GLY A 268 -16.98 19.17 12.44
N ARG A 269 -15.91 18.95 13.22
CA ARG A 269 -15.82 19.48 14.59
C ARG A 269 -15.96 21.02 14.56
N PRO A 270 -17.02 21.61 15.13
CA PRO A 270 -17.28 23.05 14.99
C PRO A 270 -16.38 23.89 15.90
N ASN A 271 -16.02 23.36 17.07
CA ASN A 271 -15.21 24.06 18.07
C ASN A 271 -13.68 23.95 17.84
N VAL A 272 -13.26 23.48 16.67
CA VAL A 272 -11.84 23.28 16.33
C VAL A 272 -11.50 24.14 15.11
N ALA A 273 -10.61 25.11 15.30
CA ALA A 273 -10.15 25.97 14.20
C ALA A 273 -9.50 25.13 13.08
N PRO A 274 -9.62 25.53 11.80
CA PRO A 274 -9.02 24.82 10.67
C PRO A 274 -7.52 24.53 10.85
N ALA A 275 -6.76 25.47 11.43
CA ALA A 275 -5.34 25.29 11.73
C ALA A 275 -5.06 24.10 12.68
N LYS A 276 -5.91 23.90 13.70
CA LYS A 276 -5.81 22.75 14.61
C LYS A 276 -6.23 21.43 13.93
N LYS A 277 -7.15 21.49 12.96
CA LYS A 277 -7.51 20.33 12.12
C LYS A 277 -6.32 19.92 11.24
N ILE A 278 -5.60 20.88 10.64
CA ILE A 278 -4.35 20.62 9.90
C ILE A 278 -3.34 19.91 10.80
N GLN A 279 -3.09 20.42 12.01
CA GLN A 279 -2.20 19.81 13.00
C GLN A 279 -2.65 18.41 13.46
N THR A 280 -3.95 18.08 13.33
CA THR A 280 -4.45 16.73 13.62
C THR A 280 -4.13 15.76 12.48
N TRP A 281 -4.39 16.16 11.24
CA TRP A 281 -4.43 15.23 10.11
C TRP A 281 -3.11 15.15 9.33
N LYS A 282 -2.36 16.24 9.22
CA LYS A 282 -1.06 16.24 8.52
C LYS A 282 -0.05 15.29 9.19
N PRO A 283 0.21 15.37 10.50
CA PRO A 283 1.18 14.47 11.14
C PRO A 283 0.78 13.00 11.10
N ARG A 284 -0.52 12.71 10.96
CA ARG A 284 -1.05 11.35 10.77
C ARG A 284 -0.90 10.84 9.32
N GLY A 285 -0.43 11.68 8.41
CA GLY A 285 -0.19 11.33 7.02
C GLY A 285 -1.43 11.25 6.15
N ALA A 286 -2.51 11.98 6.48
CA ALA A 286 -3.64 12.13 5.57
C ALA A 286 -3.17 12.77 4.25
N PRO A 287 -3.31 12.08 3.10
CA PRO A 287 -2.79 12.53 1.81
C PRO A 287 -3.36 13.88 1.35
N LEU A 288 -4.67 14.08 1.48
CA LEU A 288 -5.35 15.31 1.06
C LEU A 288 -6.27 15.85 2.14
N LEU A 289 -6.21 17.17 2.36
CA LEU A 289 -7.21 17.93 3.11
C LEU A 289 -7.93 18.86 2.13
N LEU A 290 -9.26 18.84 2.15
CA LEU A 290 -10.10 19.71 1.32
C LEU A 290 -10.91 20.64 2.23
N PHE A 291 -10.68 21.94 2.12
CA PHE A 291 -11.44 22.94 2.86
C PHE A 291 -12.61 23.39 2.01
N ILE A 292 -13.82 23.25 2.54
CA ILE A 292 -15.06 23.50 1.82
C ILE A 292 -15.74 24.74 2.40
N HIS A 293 -16.04 25.70 1.52
CA HIS A 293 -16.74 26.93 1.84
C HIS A 293 -17.98 27.06 0.97
N LEU A 294 -19.16 27.20 1.57
CA LEU A 294 -20.35 27.58 0.81
C LEU A 294 -20.36 29.09 0.57
N GLY A 295 -20.39 29.50 -0.70
CA GLY A 295 -20.47 30.91 -1.09
C GLY A 295 -21.78 31.54 -0.60
N SER A 296 -21.77 32.78 -0.13
CA SER A 296 -23.01 33.54 0.07
C SER A 296 -23.73 33.61 -1.28
N SER A 297 -25.05 33.50 -1.28
CA SER A 297 -25.92 33.45 -2.46
C SER A 297 -25.34 34.18 -3.66
N LEU A 298 -25.29 33.48 -4.80
CA LEU A 298 -24.86 33.98 -6.11
C LEU A 298 -25.47 35.36 -6.39
N SER A 299 -24.70 36.41 -6.15
CA SER A 299 -24.85 37.68 -6.85
C SER A 299 -23.72 37.74 -7.88
N ASP A 300 -24.12 37.67 -9.15
CA ASP A 300 -23.35 38.09 -10.33
C ASP A 300 -22.07 37.30 -10.69
N ALA A 301 -22.22 36.03 -11.08
CA ALA A 301 -21.28 35.38 -11.99
C ALA A 301 -21.96 34.24 -12.78
N GLU A 302 -22.34 34.58 -14.02
CA GLU A 302 -22.44 33.72 -15.21
C GLU A 302 -23.17 32.37 -15.07
N VAL A 303 -24.51 32.42 -15.23
CA VAL A 303 -25.33 31.26 -15.60
C VAL A 303 -25.03 30.89 -17.05
N GLY A 304 -24.10 29.96 -17.24
CA GLY A 304 -23.88 29.26 -18.50
C GLY A 304 -24.86 28.08 -18.64
N LYS A 305 -25.82 28.24 -19.55
CA LYS A 305 -26.62 27.25 -20.30
C LYS A 305 -27.18 26.01 -19.57
N GLU A 306 -28.51 25.96 -19.59
CA GLU A 306 -29.40 24.85 -19.22
C GLU A 306 -29.03 23.52 -19.90
N GLY A 307 -29.05 22.44 -19.11
CA GLY A 307 -28.95 21.06 -19.59
C GLY A 307 -29.08 20.04 -18.45
N GLU A 308 -30.22 19.32 -18.44
CA GLU A 308 -30.55 18.07 -17.73
C GLU A 308 -30.41 18.02 -16.19
N VAL A 309 -31.57 18.10 -15.53
CA VAL A 309 -31.75 17.97 -14.08
C VAL A 309 -31.97 16.49 -13.73
N ALA A 310 -30.92 15.86 -13.18
CA ALA A 310 -31.04 14.63 -12.39
C ALA A 310 -31.08 14.98 -10.89
N GLU A 311 -31.71 14.14 -10.06
CA GLU A 311 -32.11 14.29 -8.63
C GLU A 311 -31.08 14.78 -7.58
N HIS A 312 -29.94 15.37 -7.97
CA HIS A 312 -28.96 16.03 -7.08
C HIS A 312 -29.05 17.58 -7.09
N ALA A 313 -30.15 18.13 -7.58
CA ALA A 313 -30.29 19.53 -8.02
C ALA A 313 -30.38 20.63 -6.93
N GLU A 314 -30.15 20.34 -5.63
CA GLU A 314 -30.38 21.32 -4.55
C GLU A 314 -29.12 21.81 -3.81
N LEU A 315 -27.93 21.25 -4.09
CA LEU A 315 -26.70 21.67 -3.41
C LEU A 315 -26.00 22.78 -4.19
N ARG A 316 -25.81 23.94 -3.57
CA ARG A 316 -25.08 25.04 -4.21
C ARG A 316 -23.59 24.69 -4.41
N PRO A 317 -22.94 25.28 -5.42
CA PRO A 317 -21.50 25.18 -5.60
C PRO A 317 -20.71 25.72 -4.39
N ALA A 318 -19.56 25.09 -4.10
CA ALA A 318 -18.67 25.46 -3.01
C ALA A 318 -17.31 25.95 -3.53
N VAL A 319 -16.70 26.90 -2.82
CA VAL A 319 -15.29 27.22 -2.99
C VAL A 319 -14.47 26.18 -2.24
N VAL A 320 -13.44 25.65 -2.90
CA VAL A 320 -12.62 24.55 -2.39
C VAL A 320 -11.17 24.97 -2.33
N HIS A 321 -10.52 24.71 -1.20
CA HIS A 321 -9.07 24.78 -1.11
C HIS A 321 -8.50 23.38 -0.91
N VAL A 322 -7.48 23.04 -1.70
CA VAL A 322 -6.78 21.76 -1.63
C VAL A 322 -5.48 21.95 -0.88
N MET A 323 -5.19 21.05 0.06
CA MET A 323 -3.89 20.93 0.70
C MET A 323 -3.43 19.48 0.64
N ALA A 324 -2.48 19.19 -0.25
CA ALA A 324 -1.81 17.91 -0.30
C ALA A 324 -0.78 17.75 0.83
N ARG A 325 -0.51 16.52 1.24
CA ARG A 325 0.38 16.21 2.37
C ARG A 325 1.81 16.71 2.14
N ASP A 326 2.26 16.71 0.89
CA ASP A 326 3.60 17.17 0.49
C ASP A 326 3.70 18.70 0.30
N SER A 327 2.59 19.45 0.41
CA SER A 327 2.55 20.91 0.31
C SER A 327 2.42 21.59 1.67
N ASP A 328 3.04 22.75 1.87
CA ASP A 328 2.86 23.58 3.08
C ASP A 328 1.63 24.47 3.06
N THR A 329 1.15 24.83 1.88
CA THR A 329 0.06 25.78 1.69
C THR A 329 -1.17 25.11 1.09
N SER A 330 -2.34 25.58 1.49
CA SER A 330 -3.58 25.27 0.79
C SER A 330 -3.70 26.18 -0.43
N ARG A 331 -4.02 25.63 -1.60
CA ARG A 331 -4.27 26.40 -2.82
C ARG A 331 -5.78 26.47 -3.09
N PRO A 332 -6.32 27.65 -3.45
CA PRO A 332 -7.69 27.73 -3.93
C PRO A 332 -7.81 27.00 -5.27
N VAL A 333 -8.91 26.28 -5.45
CA VAL A 333 -9.30 25.77 -6.77
C VAL A 333 -10.04 26.89 -7.48
N PRO A 334 -9.68 27.24 -8.73
CA PRO A 334 -10.38 28.27 -9.49
C PRO A 334 -11.86 27.92 -9.66
N GLY A 335 -12.74 28.90 -9.41
CA GLY A 335 -14.18 28.74 -9.56
C GLY A 335 -14.87 28.15 -8.33
N VAL A 336 -16.10 27.70 -8.54
CA VAL A 336 -16.94 27.01 -7.56
C VAL A 336 -17.26 25.62 -8.07
N LEU A 337 -17.31 24.64 -7.17
CA LEU A 337 -17.44 23.23 -7.53
C LEU A 337 -18.66 22.59 -6.88
N LEU A 338 -19.32 21.72 -7.62
CA LEU A 338 -20.31 20.78 -7.12
C LEU A 338 -19.62 19.56 -6.46
N PRO A 339 -20.33 18.79 -5.61
CA PRO A 339 -19.77 17.61 -4.95
C PRO A 339 -19.10 16.60 -5.88
N ALA A 340 -19.69 16.35 -7.07
CA ALA A 340 -19.14 15.43 -8.06
C ALA A 340 -17.81 15.94 -8.67
N GLU A 341 -17.71 17.24 -8.92
CA GLU A 341 -16.48 17.86 -9.45
C GLU A 341 -15.35 17.81 -8.42
N VAL A 342 -15.67 18.00 -7.13
CA VAL A 342 -14.70 17.82 -6.04
C VAL A 342 -14.24 16.37 -5.91
N ALA A 343 -15.13 15.40 -6.13
CA ALA A 343 -14.74 14.00 -6.16
C ALA A 343 -13.71 13.73 -7.26
N ASN A 344 -13.98 14.19 -8.48
CA ASN A 344 -13.05 14.05 -9.61
C ASN A 344 -11.70 14.75 -9.37
N LEU A 345 -11.74 15.99 -8.86
CA LEU A 345 -10.55 16.73 -8.46
C LEU A 345 -9.71 15.94 -7.46
N ALA A 346 -10.33 15.46 -6.38
CA ALA A 346 -9.61 14.77 -5.32
C ALA A 346 -8.97 13.47 -5.82
N ARG A 347 -9.63 12.72 -6.70
CA ARG A 347 -9.04 11.53 -7.34
C ARG A 347 -7.78 11.90 -8.14
N GLY A 348 -7.83 12.97 -8.93
CA GLY A 348 -6.67 13.50 -9.66
C GLY A 348 -5.53 13.91 -8.74
N GLU A 349 -5.84 14.61 -7.65
CA GLU A 349 -4.84 15.03 -6.65
C GLU A 349 -4.18 13.85 -5.92
N LEU A 350 -4.92 12.77 -5.65
CA LEU A 350 -4.35 11.54 -5.05
C LEU A 350 -3.36 10.87 -6.01
N VAL A 351 -3.72 10.73 -7.29
CA VAL A 351 -2.81 10.17 -8.30
C VAL A 351 -1.56 11.06 -8.45
N GLY A 352 -1.77 12.37 -8.54
CA GLY A 352 -0.69 13.35 -8.63
C GLY A 352 0.26 13.26 -7.44
N LEU A 353 -0.26 13.17 -6.22
CA LEU A 353 0.54 12.99 -5.01
C LEU A 353 1.33 11.66 -5.03
N HIS A 354 0.68 10.55 -5.38
CA HIS A 354 1.37 9.25 -5.48
C HIS A 354 2.55 9.29 -6.45
N ASN A 355 2.34 9.89 -7.64
CA ASN A 355 3.38 10.03 -8.65
C ASN A 355 4.52 10.94 -8.19
N ARG A 356 4.23 12.03 -7.46
CA ARG A 356 5.27 12.90 -6.88
C ARG A 356 6.10 12.18 -5.83
N LEU A 357 5.47 11.36 -4.97
CA LEU A 357 6.18 10.55 -3.98
C LEU A 357 7.09 9.52 -4.65
N LEU A 358 6.57 8.79 -5.63
CA LEU A 358 7.35 7.80 -6.39
C LEU A 358 8.52 8.45 -7.15
N ASN A 359 8.28 9.58 -7.81
CA ASN A 359 9.31 10.31 -8.56
C ASN A 359 10.36 10.98 -7.66
N ARG A 360 10.04 11.27 -6.39
CA ARG A 360 11.02 11.79 -5.42
C ARG A 360 11.98 10.70 -4.95
N HIS A 361 11.51 9.45 -4.90
CA HIS A 361 12.32 8.31 -4.46
C HIS A 361 13.17 7.72 -5.59
N ARG A 362 12.68 7.80 -6.83
CA ARG A 362 13.51 7.64 -8.04
C ARG A 362 14.63 8.66 -8.06
#